data_AF-A0A7C2TZR0-F1
#
_entry.id   AF-A0A7C2TZR0-F1
#
_cell.length_a   1.000
_cell.length_b   1.000
_cell.length_c   1.000
_cell.angle_alpha   90.00
_cell.angle_beta   90.00
_cell.angle_gamma   90.00
#
_symmetry.space_group_name_H-M   'P 1'
#
loop_
_entity.id
_entity.type
_entity.pdbx_description
1 polymer ?
#
loop_
_entity_poly.entity_id
_entity_poly.type
_entity_poly.pdbx_seq_one_letter_code
_entity_poly.pdbx_strand_id
1 'polypeptide(L)'
;MTLNIELPSDTLHRFNERAKLVGLSPDDFAKKVVELIVDTPDDEFESWLETLEILADKDFAIKLKESIKQAEDGYLTDWEEAKRELAMT
;
A
#
# COMPACT_ATOMS: atom_id res chain seq x y z
N MET A 1 19.02 25.67 0.30
CA MET A 1 19.77 24.60 -0.39
C MET A 1 18.76 23.90 -1.28
N THR A 2 18.93 23.95 -2.60
CA THR A 2 18.00 23.32 -3.55
C THR A 2 18.63 22.00 -4.02
N LEU A 3 17.94 20.89 -3.82
CA LEU A 3 18.41 19.57 -4.28
C LEU A 3 17.85 19.36 -5.69
N ASN A 4 18.70 19.40 -6.72
CA ASN A 4 18.31 19.09 -8.09
C ASN A 4 18.46 17.58 -8.32
N ILE A 5 17.34 16.85 -8.31
CA ILE A 5 17.30 15.43 -8.61
C ILE A 5 16.83 15.27 -10.05
N GLU A 6 17.68 14.73 -10.93
CA GLU A 6 17.25 14.29 -12.25
C GLU A 6 16.61 12.90 -12.14
N LEU A 7 15.32 12.83 -12.45
CA LEU A 7 14.59 11.57 -12.51
C LEU A 7 14.74 10.93 -13.90
N PRO A 8 14.91 9.59 -13.99
CA PRO A 8 14.82 8.89 -15.27
C PRO A 8 13.53 9.24 -16.02
N SER A 9 13.56 9.31 -17.35
CA SER A 9 12.43 9.70 -18.20
C SER A 9 11.15 8.94 -17.87
N ASP A 10 11.27 7.64 -17.64
CA ASP A 10 10.12 6.77 -17.36
C ASP A 10 9.52 7.04 -15.98
N THR A 11 10.37 7.39 -15.01
CA THR A 11 9.94 7.78 -13.67
C THR A 11 9.21 9.12 -13.71
N LEU A 12 9.75 10.10 -14.43
CA LEU A 12 9.12 11.40 -14.61
C LEU A 12 7.78 11.27 -15.36
N HIS A 13 7.72 10.42 -16.39
CA HIS A 13 6.49 10.14 -17.12
C HIS A 13 5.41 9.55 -16.20
N ARG A 14 5.72 8.48 -15.45
CA ARG A 14 4.77 7.87 -14.50
C ARG A 14 4.33 8.84 -13.41
N PHE A 15 5.22 9.70 -12.93
CA PHE A 15 4.90 10.73 -11.94
C PHE A 15 3.86 11.71 -12.48
N ASN A 16 4.08 12.23 -13.70
CA ASN A 16 3.14 13.15 -14.35
C ASN A 16 1.79 12.50 -14.64
N GLU A 17 1.75 11.23 -15.03
CA GLU A 17 0.49 10.50 -15.21
C GLU A 17 -0.26 10.35 -13.88
N ARG A 18 0.44 10.08 -12.77
CA ARG A 18 -0.19 10.04 -11.44
C ARG A 18 -0.75 11.39 -11.00
N ALA A 19 -0.05 12.49 -11.27
CA ALA A 19 -0.56 13.84 -11.00
C ALA A 19 -1.88 14.11 -11.74
N LYS A 20 -1.97 13.70 -13.02
CA LYS A 20 -3.21 13.81 -13.81
C LYS A 20 -4.35 12.98 -13.23
N LEU A 21 -4.10 11.76 -12.75
CA LEU A 21 -5.13 10.89 -12.16
C LEU A 21 -5.82 11.52 -10.96
N VAL A 22 -5.10 12.35 -10.20
CA VAL A 22 -5.63 13.05 -9.02
C VAL A 22 -6.02 14.51 -9.31
N GLY A 23 -5.99 14.94 -10.58
CA GLY A 23 -6.41 16.28 -11.00
C GLY A 23 -5.49 17.41 -10.54
N LEU A 24 -4.20 17.13 -10.32
CA LEU A 24 -3.21 18.11 -9.86
C LEU A 24 -2.18 18.42 -10.93
N SER A 25 -1.61 19.63 -10.86
CA SER A 25 -0.37 19.93 -11.59
C SER A 25 0.78 19.08 -11.04
N PRO A 26 1.83 18.77 -11.83
CA PRO A 26 2.99 18.04 -11.33
C PRO A 26 3.64 18.69 -10.11
N ASP A 27 3.70 20.03 -10.06
CA ASP A 27 4.30 20.78 -8.96
C ASP A 27 3.45 20.69 -7.68
N ASP A 28 2.12 20.84 -7.80
CA ASP A 28 1.20 20.69 -6.65
C ASP A 28 1.19 19.25 -6.14
N PHE A 29 1.25 18.27 -7.05
CA PHE A 29 1.35 16.86 -6.70
C PHE A 29 2.67 16.57 -5.96
N ALA A 30 3.80 17.08 -6.43
CA ALA A 30 5.09 16.94 -5.75
C ALA A 30 5.06 17.53 -4.34
N LYS A 31 4.49 18.73 -4.19
CA LYS A 31 4.35 19.38 -2.89
C LYS A 31 3.51 18.52 -1.93
N LYS A 32 2.36 18.02 -2.37
CA LYS A 32 1.52 17.15 -1.55
C LYS A 32 2.19 15.82 -1.17
N VAL A 33 2.95 15.22 -2.09
CA VAL A 33 3.69 13.98 -1.80
C VAL A 33 4.75 14.24 -0.72
N VAL A 34 5.46 15.37 -0.79
CA VAL A 34 6.43 15.76 0.24
C VAL A 34 5.74 16.04 1.57
N GLU A 35 4.63 16.79 1.57
CA GLU A 35 3.83 17.03 2.78
C GLU A 35 3.38 15.71 3.41
N LEU A 36 2.84 14.78 2.60
CA LEU A 36 2.45 13.46 3.06
C LEU A 36 3.63 12.71 3.72
N ILE A 37 4.79 12.64 3.07
CA ILE A 37 5.95 11.91 3.62
C ILE A 37 6.49 12.57 4.89
N VAL A 38 6.46 13.89 5.00
CA VAL A 38 7.03 14.63 6.15
C VAL A 38 6.07 14.64 7.33
N ASP A 39 4.76 14.72 7.08
CA ASP A 39 3.75 14.84 8.13
C ASP A 39 3.19 13.49 8.60
N THR A 40 3.42 12.40 7.85
CA THR A 40 3.04 11.04 8.26
C THR A 40 3.96 10.55 9.39
N PRO A 41 3.42 10.16 10.55
CA PRO A 41 4.19 9.51 11.61
C PRO A 41 4.93 8.26 11.12
N ASP A 42 6.13 8.01 11.65
CA ASP A 42 6.98 6.89 11.21
C ASP A 42 6.24 5.53 11.25
N ASP A 43 5.42 5.27 12.26
CA ASP A 43 4.65 4.04 12.40
C ASP A 43 3.54 3.89 11.34
N GLU A 44 2.90 4.99 10.97
CA GLU A 44 1.92 4.99 9.87
C GLU A 44 2.61 4.80 8.51
N PHE A 45 3.79 5.41 8.31
CA PHE A 45 4.57 5.24 7.09
C PHE A 45 5.03 3.80 6.91
N GLU A 46 5.57 3.17 7.96
CA GLU A 46 5.97 1.76 7.94
C GLU A 46 4.77 0.83 7.68
N SER A 47 3.62 1.11 8.30
CA SER A 47 2.38 0.35 8.06
C SER A 47 1.93 0.41 6.58
N TRP A 48 2.08 1.56 5.93
CA TRP A 48 1.82 1.68 4.49
C TRP A 48 2.83 0.91 3.65
N LEU A 49 4.11 0.93 4.02
CA LEU A 49 5.13 0.15 3.32
C LEU A 49 4.86 -1.36 3.43
N GLU A 50 4.61 -1.87 4.63
CA GLU A 50 4.26 -3.28 4.85
C GLU A 50 3.03 -3.69 4.02
N THR A 51 2.01 -2.82 3.99
CA THR A 51 0.82 -3.04 3.16
C THR A 51 1.17 -3.12 1.68
N LEU A 52 2.03 -2.23 1.17
CA LEU A 52 2.47 -2.24 -0.22
C LEU A 52 3.31 -3.48 -0.56
N GLU A 53 4.16 -3.94 0.36
CA GLU A 53 4.93 -5.17 0.20
C GLU A 53 4.04 -6.40 0.08
N ILE A 54 3.04 -6.51 0.97
CA ILE A 54 2.01 -7.55 0.92
C ILE A 54 1.28 -7.53 -0.43
N LEU A 55 0.89 -6.35 -0.91
CA LEU A 55 0.14 -6.19 -2.16
C LEU A 55 0.99 -6.34 -3.44
N ALA A 56 2.32 -6.27 -3.32
CA ALA A 56 3.22 -6.46 -4.45
C ALA A 56 3.20 -7.93 -4.95
N ASP A 57 2.93 -8.88 -4.06
CA ASP A 57 2.60 -10.26 -4.44
C ASP A 57 1.14 -10.35 -4.89
N LYS A 58 0.95 -10.42 -6.21
CA LYS A 58 -0.38 -10.45 -6.83
C LYS A 58 -1.21 -11.67 -6.42
N ASP A 59 -0.59 -12.83 -6.29
CA ASP A 59 -1.29 -14.07 -5.96
C ASP A 59 -1.72 -14.06 -4.50
N PHE A 60 -0.85 -13.55 -3.63
CA PHE A 60 -1.19 -13.34 -2.23
C PHE A 60 -2.28 -12.27 -2.07
N ALA A 61 -2.19 -11.14 -2.77
CA ALA A 61 -3.18 -10.06 -2.71
C ALA A 61 -4.60 -10.54 -3.08
N ILE A 62 -4.72 -11.44 -4.07
CA ILE A 62 -6.02 -12.05 -4.45
C ILE A 62 -6.56 -12.88 -3.27
N LYS A 63 -5.74 -13.77 -2.70
CA LYS A 63 -6.14 -14.61 -1.56
C LYS A 63 -6.50 -13.78 -0.33
N LEU A 64 -5.74 -12.73 -0.06
CA LEU A 64 -6.00 -11.81 1.04
C LEU A 64 -7.36 -11.13 0.87
N LYS A 65 -7.66 -10.65 -0.34
CA LYS A 65 -8.97 -10.05 -0.65
C LYS A 65 -10.13 -11.04 -0.45
N GLU A 66 -9.97 -12.28 -0.89
CA GLU A 66 -10.96 -13.34 -0.67
C GLU A 66 -11.14 -13.64 0.82
N SER A 67 -10.06 -13.72 1.58
CA SER A 67 -10.07 -13.93 3.03
C SER A 67 -10.78 -12.80 3.78
N ILE A 68 -10.47 -11.54 3.44
CA ILE A 68 -11.17 -10.37 4.00
C ILE A 68 -12.67 -10.46 3.72
N LYS A 69 -13.06 -10.79 2.48
CA LYS A 69 -14.47 -10.97 2.13
C LYS A 69 -15.14 -12.09 2.91
N GLN A 70 -14.48 -13.22 3.10
CA GLN A 70 -14.99 -14.33 3.91
C GLN A 70 -15.25 -13.88 5.34
N ALA A 71 -14.31 -13.14 5.94
CA ALA A 71 -14.46 -12.58 7.28
C ALA A 71 -15.64 -11.59 7.38
N GLU A 72 -15.78 -10.68 6.41
CA GLU A 72 -16.90 -9.72 6.33
C GLU A 72 -18.25 -10.40 6.17
N ASP A 73 -18.30 -11.49 5.40
CA ASP A 73 -19.51 -12.30 5.19
C ASP A 73 -19.79 -13.25 6.38
N GLY A 74 -18.95 -13.23 7.43
CA GLY A 74 -19.12 -14.02 8.66
C GLY A 74 -18.58 -15.45 8.59
N TYR A 75 -17.86 -15.81 7.53
CA TYR A 75 -17.17 -17.10 7.40
C TYR A 75 -15.85 -17.06 8.18
N LEU A 76 -15.95 -17.24 9.50
CA LEU A 76 -14.82 -17.31 10.41
C LEU A 76 -14.76 -18.70 11.06
N THR A 77 -13.55 -19.22 11.22
CA THR A 77 -13.28 -20.43 12.01
C THR A 77 -12.82 -20.03 13.40
N ASP A 78 -13.32 -20.73 14.43
CA ASP A 78 -12.86 -20.56 15.80
C ASP A 78 -11.38 -20.95 15.93
N TRP A 79 -10.62 -20.25 16.78
CA TRP A 79 -9.19 -20.48 16.92
C TRP A 79 -8.85 -21.90 17.41
N GLU A 80 -9.66 -22.46 18.33
CA GLU A 80 -9.46 -23.83 18.81
C GLU A 80 -9.77 -24.86 17.71
N GLU A 81 -10.69 -24.54 16.81
CA GLU A 81 -10.99 -25.37 15.64
C GLU A 81 -9.88 -25.31 14.58
N ALA A 82 -9.39 -24.12 14.24
CA ALA A 82 -8.26 -23.95 13.32
C ALA A 82 -7.01 -24.70 13.80
N LYS A 83 -6.71 -24.62 15.11
CA LYS A 83 -5.59 -25.35 15.72
C LYS A 83 -5.71 -26.86 15.55
N ARG A 84 -6.92 -27.42 15.74
CA ARG A 84 -7.17 -28.86 15.52
C ARG A 84 -6.95 -29.25 14.06
N GLU A 85 -7.44 -28.45 13.12
CA GLU A 85 -7.30 -28.71 11.67
C GLU A 85 -5.84 -28.63 11.21
N LEU A 86 -5.06 -27.72 11.79
CA LEU A 86 -3.64 -27.52 11.46
C LEU A 86 -2.70 -28.42 12.27
N ALA A 87 -3.23 -29.33 13.09
CA ALA A 87 -2.46 -30.17 14.02
C ALA A 87 -1.53 -29.38 14.96
N MET A 88 -1.94 -28.17 15.33
CA MET A 88 -1.27 -27.32 16.29
C MET A 88 -1.95 -27.53 17.65
N THR A 89 -1.38 -28.40 18.50
CA THR A 89 -1.91 -28.69 19.85
C THR A 89 -1.61 -27.57 20.84
#